data_AF-A0A364LJS4-F1
#
_entry.id   AF-A0A364LJS4-F1
#
_cell.length_a   1.000
_cell.length_b   1.000
_cell.length_c   1.000
_cell.angle_alpha   90.00
_cell.angle_beta   90.00
_cell.angle_gamma   90.00
#
_symmetry.space_group_name_H-M   'P 1'
#
loop_
_entity.id
_entity.type
_entity.pdbx_description
1 polymer ?
#
loop_
_entity_poly.entity_id
_entity_poly.type
_entity_poly.pdbx_seq_one_letter_code
_entity_poly.pdbx_strand_id
1 'polypeptide(L)'
;MWIRCLAACLYDCLILSALGFILTGIAVFLNHGQAIMPGNHYLQLALSLLFFFYYFVSLRSGGQTIGMRSWKLRLVNKGKTQWRLIKL
;
A
#
# COMPACT_ATOMS: atom_id res chain seq x y z
N MET A 1 2.96 -21.72 -4.54
CA MET A 1 2.09 -20.56 -4.90
C MET A 1 2.11 -19.48 -3.82
N TRP A 2 2.08 -19.85 -2.53
CA TRP A 2 1.93 -18.91 -1.41
C TRP A 2 3.11 -17.95 -1.22
N ILE A 3 4.34 -18.40 -1.52
CA ILE A 3 5.57 -17.57 -1.41
C ILE A 3 5.48 -16.29 -2.25
N ARG A 4 4.86 -16.36 -3.45
CA ARG A 4 4.70 -15.16 -4.32
C ARG A 4 3.65 -14.20 -3.77
N CYS A 5 2.60 -14.71 -3.13
CA CYS A 5 1.62 -13.86 -2.45
C CYS A 5 2.25 -13.18 -1.23
N LEU A 6 3.03 -13.92 -0.45
CA LEU A 6 3.73 -13.38 0.70
C LEU A 6 4.79 -12.34 0.28
N ALA A 7 5.52 -12.61 -0.80
CA ALA A 7 6.43 -11.64 -1.41
C ALA A 7 5.70 -10.39 -1.92
N ALA A 8 4.52 -10.54 -2.54
CA ALA A 8 3.71 -9.39 -2.99
C ALA A 8 3.22 -8.54 -1.80
N CYS A 9 2.71 -9.17 -0.74
CA CYS A 9 2.30 -8.47 0.49
C CYS A 9 3.48 -7.76 1.15
N LEU A 10 4.64 -8.43 1.27
CA LEU A 10 5.86 -7.80 1.78
C LEU A 10 6.28 -6.59 0.93
N TYR A 11 6.15 -6.71 -0.40
CA TYR A 11 6.44 -5.61 -1.32
C TYR A 11 5.51 -4.42 -1.10
N ASP A 12 4.21 -4.66 -0.94
CA ASP A 12 3.23 -3.61 -0.65
C ASP A 12 3.51 -2.95 0.72
N CYS A 13 3.87 -3.73 1.74
CA CYS A 13 4.29 -3.20 3.05
C CYS A 13 5.55 -2.34 2.94
N LEU A 14 6.54 -2.74 2.13
CA LEU A 14 7.78 -2.00 1.92
C LEU A 14 7.51 -0.66 1.20
N ILE A 15 6.65 -0.67 0.18
CA ILE A 15 6.22 0.55 -0.52
C ILE A 15 5.47 1.49 0.42
N LEU A 16 4.51 0.98 1.20
CA LEU A 16 3.75 1.77 2.16
C LEU A 16 4.65 2.36 3.25
N SER A 17 5.62 1.59 3.74
CA SER A 17 6.63 2.07 4.69
C SER A 17 7.48 3.18 4.09
N ALA A 18 7.99 3.00 2.87
CA ALA A 18 8.77 4.02 2.17
C ALA A 18 7.98 5.33 1.97
N LEU A 19 6.73 5.23 1.51
CA LEU A 19 5.83 6.38 1.38
C LEU A 19 5.53 7.04 2.74
N GLY A 20 5.33 6.25 3.78
CA GLY A 20 5.13 6.73 5.15
C GLY A 20 6.34 7.50 5.69
N PHE A 21 7.56 7.01 5.44
CA PHE A 21 8.80 7.71 5.78
C PHE A 21 8.94 9.02 5.01
N ILE A 22 8.64 9.04 3.71
CA ILE A 22 8.68 10.28 2.91
C ILE A 22 7.67 11.29 3.45
N LEU A 23 6.43 10.87 3.69
CA LEU A 23 5.38 11.74 4.22
C LEU A 23 5.74 12.30 5.60
N THR A 24 6.24 11.44 6.50
CA THR A 24 6.69 11.86 7.83
C THR A 24 7.90 12.78 7.75
N GLY A 25 8.85 12.49 6.87
CA GLY A 25 10.02 13.34 6.61
C GLY A 25 9.63 14.73 6.11
N ILE A 26 8.68 14.82 5.18
CA ILE A 26 8.11 16.09 4.71
C ILE A 26 7.41 16.82 5.86
N ALA A 27 6.61 16.11 6.67
CA ALA A 27 5.92 16.70 7.80
C ALA A 27 6.89 17.27 8.85
N VAL A 28 7.97 16.55 9.17
CA VAL A 28 9.03 17.01 10.08
C VAL A 28 9.80 18.18 9.47
N PHE A 29 10.11 18.15 8.19
CA PHE A 29 10.78 19.24 7.48
C PHE A 29 9.95 20.54 7.55
N LEU A 30 8.64 20.45 7.31
CA LEU A 30 7.71 21.56 7.45
C LEU A 30 7.57 22.04 8.90
N ASN A 31 7.72 21.13 9.87
CA ASN A 31 7.76 21.44 11.30
C ASN A 31 9.12 21.99 11.75
N HIS A 32 9.89 22.62 10.86
CA HIS A 32 11.22 23.16 11.12
C HIS A 32 12.24 22.14 11.67
N GLY A 33 12.10 20.87 11.28
CA GLY A 33 12.95 19.78 11.78
C GLY A 33 12.61 19.31 13.20
N GLN A 34 11.55 19.85 13.83
CA GLN A 34 11.11 19.39 15.14
C GLN A 34 10.35 18.07 15.02
N ALA A 35 10.69 17.12 15.90
CA ALA A 35 9.98 15.86 16.00
C ALA A 35 8.50 16.10 16.31
N ILE A 36 7.63 15.46 15.53
CA ILE A 36 6.18 15.53 15.74
C ILE A 36 5.85 14.60 16.91
N MET A 37 5.17 15.13 17.93
CA MET A 37 4.81 14.35 19.11
C MET A 37 3.83 13.22 18.73
N PRO A 38 4.01 12.00 19.27
CA PRO A 38 3.04 10.93 19.09
C PRO A 38 1.66 11.37 19.60
N GLY A 39 0.62 11.13 18.81
CA GLY A 39 -0.75 11.62 19.07
C GLY A 39 -1.17 12.85 18.27
N ASN A 40 -0.33 13.34 17.35
CA ASN A 40 -0.75 14.38 16.42
C ASN A 40 -1.77 13.83 15.39
N HIS A 41 -3.02 14.25 15.55
CA HIS A 41 -4.14 13.87 14.68
C HIS A 41 -3.89 14.20 13.20
N TYR A 42 -3.17 15.27 12.87
CA TYR A 42 -2.87 15.64 11.49
C TYR A 42 -1.96 14.63 10.80
N LEU A 43 -0.88 14.22 11.47
CA LEU A 43 0.04 13.22 10.94
C LEU A 43 -0.66 11.87 10.82
N GLN A 44 -1.44 11.49 11.83
CA GLN A 44 -2.21 10.24 11.80
C GLN A 44 -3.24 10.22 10.66
N LEU A 45 -3.98 11.30 10.45
CA LEU A 45 -4.89 11.46 9.33
C LEU A 45 -4.17 11.40 7.99
N ALA A 46 -3.02 12.07 7.87
CA ALA A 46 -2.22 12.05 6.65
C ALA A 46 -1.72 10.63 6.30
N LEU A 47 -1.24 9.88 7.30
CA LEU A 47 -0.89 8.47 7.11
C LEU A 47 -2.12 7.64 6.73
N SER A 48 -3.25 7.76 7.44
CA SER A 48 -4.47 7.02 7.09
C SER A 48 -4.95 7.32 5.67
N LEU A 49 -4.90 8.59 5.24
CA LEU A 49 -5.20 9.00 3.87
C LEU A 49 -4.22 8.40 2.87
N LEU A 50 -2.92 8.34 3.20
CA LEU A 50 -1.91 7.69 2.36
C LEU A 50 -2.24 6.21 2.13
N PHE A 51 -2.56 5.46 3.20
CA PHE A 51 -2.99 4.07 3.09
C PHE A 51 -4.25 3.94 2.22
N PHE A 52 -5.26 4.78 2.48
CA PHE A 52 -6.51 4.76 1.73
C PHE A 52 -6.28 5.06 0.26
N PHE A 53 -5.48 6.07 -0.06
CA PHE A 53 -5.16 6.47 -1.42
C PHE A 53 -4.39 5.37 -2.16
N TYR A 54 -3.42 4.74 -1.51
CA TYR A 54 -2.68 3.61 -2.07
C TYR A 54 -3.61 2.46 -2.49
N TYR A 55 -4.46 2.00 -1.57
CA TYR A 55 -5.40 0.92 -1.85
C TYR A 55 -6.48 1.33 -2.84
N PHE A 56 -6.99 2.57 -2.77
CA PHE A 56 -7.98 3.10 -3.69
C PHE A 56 -7.47 3.17 -5.14
N VAL A 57 -6.24 3.66 -5.34
CA VAL A 57 -5.59 3.67 -6.66
C VAL A 57 -5.36 2.25 -7.16
N SER A 58 -4.96 1.33 -6.29
CA SER A 58 -4.81 -0.10 -6.60
C SER A 58 -6.13 -0.74 -7.03
N LEU A 59 -7.24 -0.44 -6.34
CA LEU A 59 -8.59 -0.87 -6.70
C LEU A 59 -8.99 -0.34 -8.09
N ARG A 60 -8.81 0.97 -8.33
CA ARG A 60 -9.17 1.62 -9.60
C ARG A 60 -8.32 1.14 -10.78
N SER A 61 -7.06 0.78 -10.55
CA SER A 61 -6.12 0.36 -11.60
C SER A 61 -6.31 -1.08 -12.10
N GLY A 62 -7.35 -1.77 -11.64
CA GLY A 62 -7.72 -3.12 -12.11
C GLY A 62 -7.71 -4.20 -11.03
N GLY A 63 -7.86 -3.84 -9.76
CA GLY A 63 -7.94 -4.81 -8.65
C GLY A 63 -6.63 -5.54 -8.35
N GLN A 64 -5.49 -4.97 -8.75
CA GLN A 64 -4.15 -5.49 -8.46
C GLN A 64 -3.32 -4.40 -7.79
N THR A 65 -2.72 -4.74 -6.65
CA THR A 65 -1.70 -3.89 -6.03
C THR A 65 -0.42 -3.87 -6.86
N ILE A 66 0.44 -2.90 -6.59
CA ILE A 66 1.74 -2.80 -7.25
C ILE A 66 2.58 -4.06 -6.97
N GLY A 67 2.53 -4.59 -5.73
CA GLY A 67 3.15 -5.88 -5.39
C GLY A 67 2.59 -7.07 -6.18
N MET A 68 1.29 -7.08 -6.48
CA MET A 68 0.69 -8.09 -7.36
C MET A 68 1.15 -7.95 -8.81
N ARG A 69 1.30 -6.72 -9.32
CA ARG A 69 1.80 -6.46 -10.68
C ARG A 69 3.25 -6.90 -10.86
N SER A 70 4.15 -6.61 -9.91
CA SER A 70 5.57 -6.98 -10.02
C SER A 70 5.78 -8.50 -10.11
N TRP A 71 4.91 -9.27 -9.46
CA TRP A 71 4.95 -10.74 -9.48
C TRP A 71 3.97 -11.40 -10.46
N LYS A 72 3.40 -10.64 -11.40
CA LYS A 72 2.43 -11.13 -12.42
C LYS A 72 1.25 -11.93 -11.82
N LEU A 73 0.79 -11.54 -10.64
CA LEU A 73 -0.33 -12.19 -9.92
C LEU A 73 -1.63 -11.45 -10.21
N ARG A 74 -2.55 -12.03 -10.97
CA ARG A 74 -3.86 -11.40 -11.25
C ARG A 74 -4.97 -12.11 -10.49
N LEU A 75 -5.79 -11.33 -9.77
CA LEU A 75 -7.10 -11.80 -9.34
C LEU A 75 -7.98 -11.89 -10.59
N VAL A 76 -8.37 -13.10 -10.95
CA VAL A 76 -9.27 -13.33 -12.08
C VAL A 76 -10.56 -13.90 -11.52
N ASN A 77 -11.67 -13.21 -11.75
CA ASN A 77 -12.98 -13.68 -11.35
C ASN A 77 -13.44 -14.75 -12.36
N LYS A 78 -13.42 -16.01 -11.95
CA LYS A 78 -14.02 -17.14 -12.70
C LYS A 78 -15.41 -17.45 -12.11
N GLY A 79 -16.38 -16.54 -12.29
CA GLY A 79 -17.81 -16.83 -12.14
C GLY A 79 -18.31 -17.23 -10.73
N LYS A 80 -19.22 -16.39 -10.21
CA LYS A 80 -20.12 -16.53 -9.03
C LYS A 80 -19.55 -16.85 -7.64
N THR A 81 -18.53 -17.67 -7.42
CA THR A 81 -18.13 -17.98 -6.02
C THR A 81 -16.67 -18.36 -5.80
N GLN A 82 -15.80 -18.31 -6.81
CA GLN A 82 -14.39 -18.69 -6.62
C GLN A 82 -13.41 -17.63 -7.13
N TRP A 83 -12.81 -16.90 -6.18
CA TRP A 83 -11.62 -16.11 -6.44
C TRP A 83 -10.43 -17.06 -6.60
N ARG A 84 -9.90 -17.18 -7.82
CA ARG A 84 -8.71 -18.00 -8.08
C ARG A 84 -7.55 -17.08 -8.52
N LEU A 85 -6.43 -17.18 -7.81
CA LEU A 85 -5.20 -16.51 -8.20
C LEU A 85 -4.59 -17.26 -9.39
N ILE A 86 -4.56 -16.62 -10.56
CA ILE A 86 -3.99 -17.19 -11.78
C ILE A 86 -2.62 -16.55 -12.01
N LYS A 87 -1.60 -17.37 -12.28
CA LYS A 87 -0.32 -16.89 -12.81
C LYS A 87 -0.52 -16.53 -14.28
N LEU A 88 -0.20 -15.30 -14.65
CA LEU A 88 0.06 -14.95 -16.05
C LEU A 88 1.41 -15.52 -16.51
#